data_AF-A0A7L4PWZ6-F1
#
_entry.id   AF-A0A7L4PWZ6-F1
#
_cell.length_a   1.000
_cell.length_b   1.000
_cell.length_c   1.000
_cell.angle_alpha   90.00
_cell.angle_beta   90.00
_cell.angle_gamma   90.00
#
_symmetry.space_group_name_H-M   'P 1'
#
loop_
_entity.id
_entity.type
_entity.pdbx_description
1 polymer ?
#
loop_
_entity_poly.entity_id
_entity_poly.type
_entity_poly.pdbx_seq_one_letter_code
_entity_poly.pdbx_strand_id
1 'polypeptide(L)'
;MTAPDRDDGGNDAARRFCEAAGLMMGTAIDIRDLIKTAKRHNIDVFLYWEEGLAREEHLERDLERYADIPEENRPFIHIDAFTRFFSETYAAFPMSPDELFASIPLMITLISCGTRSAGRKQVPYVTGLMPFLDEMDVDS
;
A
#
# COMPACT_ATOMS: atom_id res chain seq x y z
N MET A 1 -9.55 35.41 6.26
CA MET A 1 -10.11 34.06 6.54
C MET A 1 -8.94 33.10 6.49
N THR A 2 -8.37 32.80 7.66
CA THR A 2 -7.30 31.80 7.81
C THR A 2 -7.96 30.43 7.71
N ALA A 3 -7.50 29.60 6.77
CA ALA A 3 -7.95 28.22 6.67
C ALA A 3 -7.72 27.52 8.03
N PRO A 4 -8.65 26.67 8.50
CA PRO A 4 -8.42 25.94 9.74
C PRO A 4 -7.15 25.11 9.57
N ASP A 5 -6.29 25.24 10.57
CA ASP A 5 -5.20 24.33 10.93
C ASP A 5 -5.63 22.90 10.60
N ARG A 6 -5.11 22.37 9.48
CA ARG A 6 -5.27 20.96 9.16
C ARG A 6 -4.53 20.22 10.27
N ASP A 7 -5.20 19.31 10.94
CA ASP A 7 -4.66 18.44 11.99
C ASP A 7 -3.52 17.59 11.41
N ASP A 8 -2.34 18.21 11.25
CA ASP A 8 -1.13 17.61 10.68
C ASP A 8 -0.40 16.77 11.74
N GLY A 9 -0.72 17.00 13.02
CA GLY A 9 -0.10 16.32 14.16
C GLY A 9 -0.37 14.81 14.21
N GLY A 10 -1.53 14.35 13.73
CA GLY A 10 -1.81 12.92 13.56
C GLY A 10 -0.97 12.28 12.45
N ASN A 11 -0.73 13.02 11.38
CA ASN A 11 0.02 12.55 10.21
C ASN A 11 1.53 12.49 10.50
N ASP A 12 2.06 13.47 11.24
CA ASP A 12 3.47 13.51 11.67
C ASP A 12 3.81 12.33 12.59
N ALA A 13 2.91 11.99 13.53
CA ALA A 13 3.08 10.85 14.42
C ALA A 13 3.01 9.51 13.67
N ALA A 14 2.06 9.39 12.73
CA ALA A 14 1.94 8.22 11.86
C ALA A 14 3.21 8.03 11.03
N ARG A 15 3.69 9.11 10.39
CA ARG A 15 4.90 9.10 9.57
C ARG A 15 6.12 8.65 10.36
N ARG A 16 6.33 9.18 11.56
CA ARG A 16 7.43 8.74 12.44
C ARG A 16 7.31 7.27 12.85
N PHE A 17 6.10 6.78 13.07
CA PHE A 17 5.87 5.37 13.36
C PHE A 17 6.22 4.48 12.17
N CYS A 18 5.80 4.86 10.96
CA CYS A 18 6.15 4.19 9.71
C CYS A 18 7.66 4.18 9.48
N GLU A 19 8.33 5.32 9.60
CA GLU A 19 9.79 5.43 9.45
C GLU A 19 10.53 4.58 10.49
N ALA A 20 10.07 4.56 11.75
CA ALA A 20 10.64 3.70 12.81
C ALA A 20 10.41 2.21 12.57
N ALA A 21 9.36 1.84 11.83
CA ALA A 21 9.12 0.47 11.37
C ALA A 21 9.93 0.10 10.11
N GLY A 22 10.69 1.04 9.54
CA GLY A 22 11.50 0.84 8.32
C GLY A 22 10.76 1.17 7.01
N LEU A 23 9.60 1.82 7.09
CA LEU A 23 8.81 2.25 5.94
C LEU A 23 9.08 3.73 5.65
N MET A 24 10.09 4.02 4.82
CA MET A 24 10.45 5.40 4.47
C MET A 24 9.67 5.91 3.26
N MET A 25 8.94 7.01 3.44
CA MET A 25 8.16 7.62 2.36
C MET A 25 9.08 8.18 1.27
N GLY A 26 8.70 8.01 0.02
CA GLY A 26 9.48 8.32 -1.18
C GLY A 26 10.52 7.26 -1.55
N THR A 27 10.57 6.13 -0.83
CA THR A 27 11.50 5.03 -1.12
C THR A 27 10.77 3.80 -1.63
N ALA A 28 11.48 2.99 -2.43
CA ALA A 28 10.98 1.72 -2.92
C ALA A 28 11.33 0.57 -1.95
N ILE A 29 10.38 -0.33 -1.71
CA ILE A 29 10.53 -1.53 -0.86
C ILE A 29 9.99 -2.77 -1.59
N ASP A 30 10.68 -3.90 -1.45
CA ASP A 30 10.18 -5.20 -1.96
C ASP A 30 8.84 -5.53 -1.29
N ILE A 31 7.84 -5.92 -2.08
CA ILE A 31 6.49 -6.22 -1.58
C ILE A 31 6.49 -7.27 -0.46
N ARG A 32 7.41 -8.24 -0.45
CA ARG A 32 7.50 -9.26 0.60
C ARG A 32 7.96 -8.64 1.92
N ASP A 33 8.91 -7.73 1.87
CA ASP A 33 9.39 -7.01 3.05
C ASP A 33 8.34 -6.01 3.54
N LEU A 34 7.58 -5.41 2.63
CA LEU A 34 6.41 -4.60 2.95
C LEU A 34 5.33 -5.43 3.66
N ILE A 35 4.97 -6.61 3.13
CA ILE A 35 4.00 -7.54 3.76
C ILE A 35 4.47 -7.93 5.16
N LYS A 36 5.74 -8.33 5.32
CA LYS A 36 6.30 -8.74 6.61
C LYS A 36 6.28 -7.61 7.63
N THR A 37 6.68 -6.41 7.20
CA THR A 37 6.72 -5.22 8.06
C THR A 37 5.32 -4.78 8.46
N ALA A 38 4.39 -4.71 7.50
CA ALA A 38 2.99 -4.37 7.71
C ALA A 38 2.33 -5.30 8.73
N LYS A 39 2.49 -6.62 8.57
CA LYS A 39 1.95 -7.63 9.50
C LYS A 39 2.57 -7.53 10.88
N ARG A 40 3.88 -7.29 10.97
CA ARG A 40 4.60 -7.16 12.27
C ARG A 40 4.12 -5.96 13.07
N HIS A 41 3.87 -4.84 12.41
CA HIS A 41 3.54 -3.56 13.05
C HIS A 41 2.04 -3.23 13.02
N ASN A 42 1.20 -4.11 12.47
CA ASN A 42 -0.24 -3.90 12.28
C ASN A 42 -0.52 -2.58 11.53
N ILE A 43 0.17 -2.41 10.40
CA ILE A 43 0.03 -1.29 9.47
C ILE A 43 -0.79 -1.78 8.28
N ASP A 44 -1.84 -1.05 7.92
CA ASP A 44 -2.59 -1.34 6.70
C ASP A 44 -1.85 -0.80 5.49
N VAL A 45 -1.86 -1.53 4.38
CA VAL A 45 -1.16 -1.10 3.17
C VAL A 45 -2.11 -1.12 1.99
N PHE A 46 -2.19 0.01 1.30
CA PHE A 46 -2.98 0.19 0.09
C PHE A 46 -2.06 0.48 -1.08
N LEU A 47 -2.13 -0.36 -2.11
CA LEU A 47 -1.33 -0.25 -3.32
C LEU A 47 -2.17 0.41 -4.39
N TYR A 48 -1.70 1.54 -4.93
CA TYR A 48 -2.32 2.28 -6.02
C TYR A 48 -1.65 1.91 -7.35
N TRP A 49 -2.45 1.89 -8.42
CA TRP A 49 -1.96 1.67 -9.79
C TRP A 49 -1.53 2.98 -10.46
N GLU A 50 -2.18 4.08 -10.10
CA GLU A 50 -1.93 5.40 -10.68
C GLU A 50 -1.32 6.34 -9.65
N GLU A 51 -0.18 6.95 -10.00
CA GLU A 51 0.53 7.90 -9.14
C GLU A 51 -0.35 9.11 -8.77
N GLY A 52 -1.18 9.58 -9.70
CA GLY A 52 -2.06 10.73 -9.48
C GLY A 52 -3.00 10.52 -8.30
N LEU A 53 -3.60 9.33 -8.17
CA LEU A 53 -4.45 8.98 -7.04
C LEU A 53 -3.64 8.74 -5.76
N ALA A 54 -2.49 8.08 -5.88
CA ALA A 54 -1.64 7.79 -4.73
C ALA A 54 -1.14 9.08 -4.01
N ARG A 55 -0.85 10.13 -4.79
CA ARG A 55 -0.31 11.41 -4.30
C ARG A 55 -1.36 12.38 -3.76
N GLU A 56 -2.65 12.16 -4.03
CA GLU A 56 -3.69 13.04 -3.50
C GLU A 56 -3.94 12.88 -1.99
N GLU A 57 -3.28 11.91 -1.32
CA GLU A 57 -3.27 11.71 0.14
C GLU A 57 -4.68 11.65 0.80
N HIS A 58 -5.65 11.03 0.13
CA HIS A 58 -7.02 10.93 0.63
C HIS A 58 -7.58 9.50 0.62
N LEU A 59 -6.84 8.54 1.16
CA LEU A 59 -7.27 7.14 1.23
C LEU A 59 -8.68 6.97 1.79
N GLU A 60 -9.08 7.69 2.84
CA GLU A 60 -10.43 7.58 3.40
C GLU A 60 -11.52 8.02 2.39
N ARG A 61 -11.28 9.10 1.64
CA ARG A 61 -12.21 9.55 0.59
C ARG A 61 -12.27 8.57 -0.56
N ASP A 62 -11.14 7.97 -0.91
CA ASP A 62 -11.07 6.94 -1.94
C ASP A 62 -11.83 5.69 -1.51
N LEU A 63 -11.65 5.24 -0.26
CA LEU A 63 -12.40 4.13 0.31
C LEU A 63 -13.91 4.37 0.26
N GLU A 64 -14.37 5.59 0.56
CA GLU A 64 -15.78 5.97 0.43
C GLU A 64 -16.23 6.03 -1.03
N ARG A 65 -15.45 6.67 -1.90
CA ARG A 65 -15.77 6.88 -3.32
C ARG A 65 -15.89 5.57 -4.10
N TYR A 66 -15.04 4.60 -3.78
CA TYR A 66 -14.98 3.30 -4.45
C TYR A 66 -15.62 2.17 -3.62
N ALA A 67 -16.38 2.49 -2.56
CA ALA A 67 -17.01 1.52 -1.68
C ALA A 67 -17.93 0.53 -2.43
N ASP A 68 -18.64 1.01 -3.45
CA ASP A 68 -19.57 0.21 -4.27
C ASP A 68 -18.86 -0.66 -5.33
N ILE A 69 -17.55 -0.50 -5.51
CA ILE A 69 -16.76 -1.22 -6.50
C ILE A 69 -16.03 -2.38 -5.78
N PRO A 70 -16.04 -3.62 -6.33
CA PRO A 70 -15.24 -4.73 -5.80
C PRO A 70 -13.75 -4.36 -5.73
N GLU A 71 -13.03 -4.79 -4.69
CA GLU A 71 -11.63 -4.40 -4.45
C GLU A 71 -10.71 -4.64 -5.65
N GLU A 72 -10.94 -5.72 -6.39
CA GLU A 72 -10.18 -6.09 -7.59
C GLU A 72 -10.37 -5.13 -8.78
N ASN A 73 -11.43 -4.32 -8.77
CA ASN A 73 -11.78 -3.38 -9.82
C ASN A 73 -11.52 -1.92 -9.43
N ARG A 74 -11.02 -1.68 -8.21
CA ARG A 74 -10.67 -0.34 -7.72
C ARG A 74 -9.31 0.09 -8.29
N PRO A 75 -9.04 1.41 -8.37
CA PRO A 75 -7.73 1.91 -8.77
C PRO A 75 -6.64 1.74 -7.69
N PHE A 76 -7.00 1.11 -6.57
CA PHE A 76 -6.12 0.72 -5.47
C PHE A 76 -6.65 -0.56 -4.82
N ILE A 77 -5.79 -1.27 -4.09
CA ILE A 77 -6.14 -2.54 -3.45
C ILE A 77 -5.47 -2.63 -2.09
N HIS A 78 -6.08 -3.34 -1.15
CA HIS A 78 -5.39 -3.70 0.08
C HIS A 78 -4.33 -4.78 -0.20
N ILE A 79 -3.18 -4.72 0.49
CA ILE A 79 -2.06 -5.64 0.23
C ILE A 79 -2.42 -7.12 0.45
N ASP A 80 -3.32 -7.43 1.39
CA ASP A 80 -3.80 -8.80 1.60
C ASP A 80 -4.68 -9.27 0.44
N ALA A 81 -5.54 -8.39 -0.09
CA ALA A 81 -6.37 -8.68 -1.26
C ALA A 81 -5.49 -8.83 -2.51
N PHE A 82 -4.46 -7.99 -2.67
CA PHE A 82 -3.43 -8.17 -3.70
C PHE A 82 -2.74 -9.52 -3.60
N THR A 83 -2.25 -9.87 -2.40
CA THR A 83 -1.53 -11.13 -2.18
C THR A 83 -2.42 -12.33 -2.52
N ARG A 84 -3.69 -12.27 -2.14
CA ARG A 84 -4.68 -13.29 -2.49
C ARG A 84 -4.94 -13.35 -3.99
N PHE A 85 -5.21 -12.22 -4.63
CA PHE A 85 -5.47 -12.14 -6.06
C PHE A 85 -4.28 -12.63 -6.89
N PHE A 86 -3.06 -12.22 -6.51
CA PHE A 86 -1.82 -12.66 -7.12
C PHE A 86 -1.65 -14.17 -6.92
N SER A 87 -1.83 -14.68 -5.71
CA SER A 87 -1.79 -16.12 -5.46
C SER A 87 -2.83 -16.90 -6.26
N GLU A 88 -4.06 -16.40 -6.41
CA GLU A 88 -5.13 -17.08 -7.17
C GLU A 88 -4.87 -17.04 -8.69
N THR A 89 -4.42 -15.89 -9.20
CA THR A 89 -4.10 -15.71 -10.63
C THR A 89 -2.93 -16.58 -11.06
N TYR A 90 -1.91 -16.68 -10.21
CA TYR A 90 -0.72 -17.49 -10.47
C TYR A 90 -0.79 -18.89 -9.85
N ALA A 91 -1.91 -19.28 -9.22
CA ALA A 91 -2.13 -20.65 -8.71
C ALA A 91 -2.11 -21.72 -9.82
N ALA A 92 -2.26 -21.31 -11.08
CA ALA A 92 -2.06 -22.19 -12.23
C ALA A 92 -0.59 -22.59 -12.42
N PHE A 93 0.36 -21.88 -11.81
CA PHE A 93 1.77 -22.24 -11.76
C PHE A 93 2.06 -23.09 -10.51
N PRO A 94 2.88 -24.14 -10.61
CA PRO A 94 3.22 -25.03 -9.49
C PRO A 94 4.16 -24.40 -8.44
N MET A 95 4.19 -23.06 -8.33
CA MET A 95 5.08 -22.30 -7.44
C MET A 95 4.30 -21.71 -6.27
N SER A 96 4.92 -21.67 -5.09
CA SER A 96 4.37 -21.00 -3.91
C SER A 96 4.35 -19.47 -4.11
N PRO A 97 3.47 -18.72 -3.42
CA PRO A 97 3.45 -17.24 -3.49
C PRO A 97 4.82 -16.60 -3.21
N ASP A 98 5.58 -17.13 -2.25
CA ASP A 98 6.95 -16.68 -1.96
C ASP A 98 7.91 -16.90 -3.13
N GLU A 99 7.77 -17.99 -3.89
CA GLU A 99 8.60 -18.31 -5.06
C GLU A 99 8.22 -17.43 -6.25
N LEU A 100 6.94 -17.12 -6.41
CA LEU A 100 6.45 -16.20 -7.44
C LEU A 100 6.92 -14.77 -7.19
N PHE A 101 6.79 -14.26 -5.96
CA PHE A 101 7.33 -12.95 -5.59
C PHE A 101 8.86 -12.91 -5.60
N ALA A 102 9.53 -14.05 -5.41
CA ALA A 102 10.97 -14.12 -5.62
C ALA A 102 11.35 -14.06 -7.11
N SER A 103 10.47 -14.51 -8.00
CA SER A 103 10.68 -14.49 -9.45
C SER A 103 10.29 -13.15 -10.09
N ILE A 104 9.43 -12.37 -9.45
CA ILE A 104 9.00 -11.04 -9.91
C ILE A 104 9.15 -10.06 -8.73
N PRO A 105 10.32 -9.44 -8.54
CA PRO A 105 10.54 -8.49 -7.46
C PRO A 105 9.68 -7.23 -7.69
N LEU A 106 8.57 -7.12 -6.96
CA LEU A 106 7.70 -5.95 -7.00
C LEU A 106 8.22 -4.88 -6.03
N MET A 107 8.84 -3.85 -6.58
CA MET A 107 9.35 -2.70 -5.83
C MET A 107 8.26 -1.64 -5.66
N ILE A 108 7.64 -1.58 -4.48
CA ILE A 108 6.56 -0.65 -4.16
C ILE A 108 7.15 0.68 -3.70
N THR A 109 6.82 1.78 -4.37
CA THR A 109 7.23 3.11 -3.90
C THR A 109 6.27 3.59 -2.83
N LEU A 110 6.75 3.79 -1.60
CA LEU A 110 5.93 4.28 -0.51
C LEU A 110 5.63 5.77 -0.72
N ILE A 111 4.37 6.18 -0.73
CA ILE A 111 3.97 7.55 -1.05
C ILE A 111 3.64 8.32 0.22
N SER A 112 2.68 7.83 1.00
CA SER A 112 2.24 8.48 2.23
C SER A 112 1.99 7.49 3.35
N CYS A 113 2.06 8.00 4.58
CA CYS A 113 1.71 7.26 5.79
C CYS A 113 0.81 8.15 6.63
N GLY A 114 -0.29 7.59 7.13
CA GLY A 114 -1.26 8.29 7.96
C GLY A 114 -1.93 7.37 8.96
N THR A 115 -2.94 7.86 9.65
CA THR A 115 -3.79 7.08 10.56
C THR A 115 -5.22 7.10 10.08
N ARG A 116 -5.87 5.94 10.09
CA ARG A 116 -7.30 5.81 9.78
C ARG A 116 -8.06 5.27 10.98
N SER A 117 -9.33 5.65 11.07
CA SER A 117 -10.22 5.11 12.10
C SER A 117 -10.79 3.76 11.68
N ALA A 118 -10.28 2.67 12.24
CA ALA A 118 -10.88 1.34 12.13
C ALA A 118 -11.77 1.07 13.35
N GLY A 119 -13.00 1.61 13.31
CA GLY A 119 -13.94 1.55 14.42
C GLY A 119 -13.48 2.40 15.62
N ARG A 120 -13.08 1.75 16.73
CA ARG A 120 -12.57 2.45 17.93
C ARG A 120 -11.04 2.55 18.00
N LYS A 121 -10.32 2.03 17.00
CA LYS A 121 -8.86 2.01 16.97
C LYS A 121 -8.36 2.94 15.87
N GLN A 122 -7.30 3.68 16.16
CA GLN A 122 -6.48 4.33 15.15
C GLN A 122 -5.50 3.29 14.62
N VAL A 123 -5.55 3.04 13.31
CA VAL A 123 -4.66 2.09 12.64
C VAL A 123 -3.76 2.88 11.70
N PRO A 124 -2.43 2.75 11.82
CA PRO A 124 -1.52 3.35 10.85
C PRO A 124 -1.74 2.69 9.49
N TYR A 125 -1.71 3.48 8.44
CA TYR A 125 -1.75 2.99 7.08
C TYR A 125 -0.64 3.60 6.24
N VAL A 126 -0.24 2.88 5.19
CA VAL A 126 0.69 3.33 4.17
C VAL A 126 0.04 3.17 2.81
N THR A 127 0.24 4.18 1.95
CA THR A 127 -0.07 4.08 0.53
C THR A 127 1.22 3.82 -0.24
N GLY A 128 1.16 2.88 -1.17
CA GLY A 128 2.27 2.54 -2.05
C GLY A 128 1.84 2.66 -3.50
N LEU A 129 2.75 3.05 -4.38
CA LEU A 129 2.58 3.00 -5.82
C LEU A 129 3.20 1.70 -6.34
N MET A 130 2.41 0.94 -7.09
CA MET A 130 2.88 -0.23 -7.82
C MET A 130 3.84 0.20 -8.95
N PRO A 131 4.95 -0.53 -9.17
CA PRO A 131 5.77 -0.31 -10.35
C PRO A 131 5.00 -0.71 -11.61
N PHE A 132 5.23 -0.02 -12.71
CA PHE A 132 4.66 -0.44 -13.99
C PHE A 132 5.28 -1.77 -14.43
N LEU A 133 4.46 -2.65 -15.03
CA LEU A 133 4.92 -3.94 -15.56
C LEU A 133 6.05 -3.79 -16.59
N ASP A 134 6.09 -2.68 -17.33
CA ASP A 134 7.11 -2.39 -18.34
C ASP A 134 8.47 -1.92 -17.74
N GLU A 135 8.50 -1.56 -16.46
CA GLU A 135 9.73 -1.18 -15.73
C GLU A 135 10.28 -2.33 -14.86
N MET A 136 9.54 -3.43 -14.78
CA MET A 136 10.07 -4.67 -14.23
C MET A 136 10.96 -5.29 -15.30
N ASP A 137 12.27 -5.02 -15.23
CA ASP A 137 13.26 -5.69 -16.08
C ASP A 137 13.09 -7.21 -15.95
N VAL A 138 12.34 -7.79 -16.89
CA VAL A 138 12.35 -9.22 -17.16
C VAL A 138 13.58 -9.44 -18.02
N ASP A 139 14.75 -9.44 -17.38
CA ASP A 139 15.98 -9.85 -18.05
C ASP A 139 15.73 -11.25 -18.66
N SER A 140 15.79 -11.29 -19.99
CA SER A 140 15.61 -12.47 -20.84
C SER A 140 16.77 -13.45 -20.75
#